data_AF-A0A6B3GFQ2-F1
#
_entry.id   AF-A0A6B3GFQ2-F1
#
_cell.length_a   1.000
_cell.length_b   1.000
_cell.length_c   1.000
_cell.angle_alpha   90.00
_cell.angle_beta   90.00
_cell.angle_gamma   90.00
#
_symmetry.space_group_name_H-M   'P 1'
#
loop_
_entity.id
_entity.type
_entity.pdbx_description
1 polymer ?
#
loop_
_entity_poly.entity_id
_entity_poly.type
_entity_poly.pdbx_seq_one_letter_code
_entity_poly.pdbx_strand_id
1 'polypeptide(L)' 'RDWECYCGKYKRVRFKGIICERCGVEVTRAKVRRERMGHIELAAPVTHIWYFKGVPSRLGYLLDLAPKDL' A
#
# COMPACT_ATOMS: atom_id res chain seq x y z
N ARG A 1 6.05 -8.21 17.16
CA ARG A 1 7.14 -8.93 17.85
C ARG A 1 8.20 -9.23 16.81
N ASP A 2 9.46 -9.18 17.18
CA ASP A 2 10.53 -9.51 16.25
C ASP A 2 10.67 -11.03 16.13
N TRP A 3 10.85 -11.53 14.91
CA TRP A 3 11.18 -12.93 14.65
C TRP A 3 10.16 -13.94 15.20
N GLU A 4 8.88 -13.57 15.24
CA GLU A 4 7.80 -14.46 15.67
C GLU A 4 6.58 -14.28 14.77
N CYS A 5 6.03 -15.39 14.28
CA CYS A 5 4.75 -15.40 13.56
C CYS A 5 3.57 -15.29 14.54
N TYR A 6 2.40 -14.87 14.05
CA TYR A 6 1.23 -14.62 14.91
C TYR A 6 0.76 -15.86 15.71
N CYS A 7 0.70 -17.04 15.08
CA CYS A 7 0.22 -18.26 15.73
C CYS A 7 1.26 -18.94 16.65
N GLY A 8 2.48 -18.44 16.74
CA GLY A 8 3.54 -18.99 17.58
C GLY A 8 4.24 -20.26 17.06
N LYS A 9 3.91 -20.77 15.86
CA LYS A 9 4.58 -21.92 15.23
C LYS A 9 6.08 -21.66 15.01
N TYR A 10 6.41 -20.50 14.45
CA TYR A 10 7.78 -20.07 14.19
C TYR A 10 8.17 -18.92 15.12
N LYS A 11 9.27 -19.12 15.86
CA LYS A 11 9.84 -18.18 16.83
C LYS A 11 11.36 -18.14 16.69
N ARG A 12 11.95 -16.99 17.03
CA ARG A 12 13.40 -16.70 17.00
C ARG A 12 13.96 -16.53 15.57
N VAL A 13 15.17 -15.99 15.50
CA VAL A 13 15.85 -15.57 14.27
C VAL A 13 16.09 -16.70 13.27
N ARG A 14 16.16 -17.96 13.72
CA ARG A 14 16.44 -19.14 12.85
C ARG A 14 15.46 -19.32 11.69
N PHE A 15 14.23 -18.83 11.83
CA PHE A 15 13.19 -18.95 10.80
C PHE A 15 13.02 -17.68 9.97
N LYS A 16 14.03 -16.79 9.97
CA LYS A 16 14.03 -15.54 9.21
C LYS A 16 13.60 -15.76 7.76
N GLY A 17 12.61 -14.99 7.31
CA GLY A 17 12.12 -14.99 5.92
C GLY A 17 11.10 -16.08 5.60
N ILE A 18 10.79 -16.99 6.54
CA ILE A 18 9.76 -18.00 6.34
C ILE A 18 8.37 -17.37 6.54
N ILE A 19 7.45 -17.64 5.61
CA ILE A 19 6.03 -17.31 5.71
C ILE A 19 5.31 -18.46 6.41
N CYS A 20 4.52 -18.15 7.43
CA CYS A 20 3.83 -19.18 8.18
C CYS A 20 2.62 -19.75 7.42
N GLU A 21 2.66 -21.04 7.06
CA GLU A 21 1.55 -21.80 6.44
C GLU A 21 0.18 -21.57 7.12
N ARG A 22 0.16 -21.46 8.45
CA ARG A 22 -1.09 -21.37 9.22
C ARG A 22 -1.65 -19.95 9.33
N CYS A 23 -0.79 -18.92 9.35
CA CYS A 23 -1.24 -17.53 9.61
C CYS A 23 -0.79 -16.50 8.58
N GLY A 24 -0.04 -16.90 7.55
CA GLY A 24 0.47 -16.02 6.49
C GLY A 24 1.51 -14.98 6.93
N VAL A 25 1.85 -14.91 8.22
CA VAL A 25 2.81 -13.92 8.73
C VAL A 25 4.24 -14.37 8.46
N GLU A 26 4.99 -13.50 7.78
CA GLU A 26 6.43 -13.65 7.58
C GLU A 26 7.21 -13.39 8.87
N VAL A 27 8.17 -14.27 9.16
CA VAL A 27 9.06 -14.13 10.31
C VAL A 27 10.19 -13.15 9.98
N THR A 28 9.99 -11.89 10.34
CA THR A 28 10.93 -10.79 10.09
C THR A 28 10.98 -9.82 11.27
N ARG A 29 11.76 -8.74 11.16
CA ARG A 29 11.77 -7.65 12.15
C ARG A 29 10.45 -6.89 12.07
N ALA A 30 9.89 -6.51 13.21
CA ALA A 30 8.66 -5.73 13.27
C ALA A 30 8.77 -4.35 12.59
N LYS A 31 9.99 -3.85 12.36
CA LYS A 31 10.26 -2.60 11.63
C LYS A 31 9.61 -2.56 10.24
N VAL A 32 9.51 -3.70 9.54
CA VAL A 32 8.92 -3.74 8.19
C VAL A 32 7.47 -3.25 8.14
N ARG A 33 6.74 -3.26 9.27
CA ARG A 33 5.37 -2.73 9.38
C ARG A 33 5.28 -1.22 9.16
N ARG A 34 6.41 -0.51 9.19
CA ARG A 34 6.51 0.93 8.92
C ARG A 34 6.80 1.24 7.45
N GLU A 35 7.20 0.24 6.67
CA GLU A 35 7.70 0.41 5.30
C GLU A 35 6.82 -0.31 4.26
N ARG A 36 6.18 -1.44 4.64
CA ARG A 36 5.30 -2.19 3.74
C ARG A 36 3.96 -1.46 3.56
N MET A 37 3.63 -1.19 2.30
CA MET A 37 2.38 -0.51 1.91
C MET A 37 1.31 -1.52 1.54
N GLY A 38 0.05 -1.21 1.88
CA GLY A 38 -1.13 -1.87 1.33
C GLY A 38 -1.75 -1.04 0.21
N HIS A 39 -2.65 -1.64 -0.55
CA HIS A 39 -3.49 -0.93 -1.52
C HIS A 39 -4.92 -1.45 -1.43
N ILE A 40 -5.86 -0.69 -2.00
CA ILE A 40 -7.27 -1.05 -2.12
C ILE A 40 -7.59 -1.05 -3.62
N GLU A 41 -8.20 -2.13 -4.09
CA GLU A 41 -8.71 -2.22 -5.46
C GLU A 41 -10.10 -1.60 -5.53
N LEU A 42 -10.26 -0.57 -6.36
CA LEU A 42 -11.54 0.11 -6.55
C LEU A 42 -12.35 -0.58 -7.65
N ALA A 43 -13.67 -0.64 -7.48
CA ALA A 43 -14.57 -1.19 -8.50
C ALA A 43 -14.60 -0.37 -9.80
N ALA A 44 -14.33 0.94 -9.72
CA ALA A 44 -14.23 1.85 -10.85
C ALA A 44 -13.05 2.82 -10.67
N PRO A 45 -12.41 3.26 -11.76
CA PRO A 45 -11.31 4.21 -11.67
C PRO A 45 -11.79 5.59 -11.19
N VAL A 46 -10.92 6.28 -10.45
CA VAL A 46 -11.14 7.66 -9.99
C VAL A 46 -9.91 8.51 -10.24
N THR A 47 -10.09 9.81 -10.48
CA THR A 47 -8.99 10.75 -10.67
C THR A 47 -8.48 11.30 -9.34
N HIS A 48 -7.18 11.51 -9.21
CA HIS A 48 -6.60 12.11 -8.02
C HIS A 48 -6.89 13.63 -7.96
N ILE A 49 -7.41 14.12 -6.83
CA ILE A 49 -7.86 15.50 -6.64
C ILE A 49 -6.78 16.56 -6.93
N TRP A 50 -5.51 16.26 -6.63
CA TRP A 50 -4.39 17.18 -6.88
C TRP A 50 -4.18 17.52 -8.36
N TYR A 51 -4.52 16.60 -9.27
CA TYR A 51 -4.39 16.84 -10.71
C TYR A 51 -5.65 17.46 -11.33
N PHE A 52 -6.79 17.29 -10.66
CA PHE A 52 -8.07 17.88 -11.04
C PHE A 52 -8.21 19.33 -10.56
N LYS A 53 -8.14 19.55 -9.23
CA LYS A 53 -8.37 20.87 -8.59
C LYS A 53 -7.12 21.72 -8.40
N GLY A 54 -5.93 21.21 -8.74
CA GLY A 54 -4.73 22.03 -8.78
C GLY A 54 -4.92 23.19 -9.76
N VAL A 55 -4.42 24.39 -9.46
CA VAL A 55 -4.47 25.53 -10.38
C VAL A 55 -3.04 25.79 -10.89
N PRO A 56 -2.77 25.69 -12.21
CA PRO A 56 -3.69 25.24 -13.26
C PRO A 56 -3.98 23.72 -13.18
N SER A 57 -5.15 23.30 -13.66
CA SER A 57 -5.52 21.88 -13.67
C SER A 57 -4.62 21.15 -14.66
N ARG A 58 -3.84 20.17 -14.17
CA ARG A 58 -2.95 19.40 -15.04
C ARG A 58 -3.73 18.58 -16.05
N LEU A 59 -4.91 18.08 -15.65
CA LEU A 59 -5.82 17.37 -16.54
C LEU A 59 -6.48 18.32 -17.54
N GLY A 60 -6.93 19.50 -17.10
CA GLY A 60 -7.47 20.51 -18.01
C GLY A 60 -6.48 20.94 -19.08
N TYR A 61 -5.21 21.14 -18.71
CA TYR A 61 -4.17 21.49 -19.68
C TYR A 61 -3.88 20.36 -20.68
N LEU A 62 -3.86 19.11 -20.22
CA LEU A 62 -3.59 17.96 -21.09
C LEU A 62 -4.72 17.72 -22.11
N LEU A 63 -5.97 17.96 -21.69
CA LEU A 63 -7.16 17.71 -22.49
C LEU A 63 -7.68 18.94 -23.23
N ASP A 64 -7.04 20.10 -23.05
CA ASP A 64 -7.49 21.41 -23.54
C ASP A 64 -8.96 21.72 -23.16
N LEU A 65 -9.28 21.45 -21.89
CA LEU A 65 -10.61 21.66 -21.32
C LEU A 65 -10.58 22.73 -20.23
N ALA A 66 -11.61 23.57 -20.17
CA ALA A 66 -11.77 24.52 -19.08
C ALA A 66 -12.08 23.76 -17.77
N PRO A 67 -11.62 24.26 -16.60
CA PRO A 67 -11.89 23.59 -15.31
C PRO A 67 -13.36 23.41 -14.94
N LYS A 68 -14.29 24.07 -15.62
CA LYS A 68 -15.74 23.88 -15.44
C LYS A 68 -16.27 22.67 -16.19
N ASP A 69 -15.57 22.23 -17.23
CA ASP A 69 -15.95 21.15 -18.13
C ASP A 69 -15.28 19.81 -17.77
N LEU A 70 -14.40 19.82 -16.76
CA LEU A 70 -13.93 18.62 -16.04
C LEU A 70 -14.75 18.38 -14.77
#